data_AF-A0A7G7KHM2-F1
#
_entry.id   AF-A0A7G7KHM2-F1
#
_cell.length_a   1.000
_cell.length_b   1.000
_cell.length_c   1.000
_cell.angle_alpha   90.00
_cell.angle_beta   90.00
_cell.angle_gamma   90.00
#
_symmetry.space_group_name_H-M   'P 1'
#
loop_
_entity.id
_entity.type
_entity.pdbx_description
1 polymer ?
#
loop_
_entity_poly.entity_id
_entity_poly.type
_entity_poly.pdbx_seq_one_letter_code
_entity_poly.pdbx_strand_id
1 'polypeptide(L)' 'MDLCLYSSESSIRLRPGSIHGMLWLQTHFESEHWSLLADGLVTLPPADADALSADASAAGLQLTYLPALSPSGQI' A
#
# COMPACT_ATOMS: atom_id res chain seq x y z
N MET A 1 1.27 1.89 12.31
CA MET A 1 0.71 1.90 10.95
C MET A 1 1.01 0.54 10.34
N ASP A 2 -0.02 -0.19 9.96
CA ASP A 2 0.07 -1.56 9.46
C ASP A 2 0.26 -1.60 7.95
N LEU A 3 -0.37 -0.69 7.21
CA LEU A 3 -0.16 -0.50 5.77
C LEU A 3 0.12 0.96 5.43
N CYS A 4 1.06 1.18 4.53
CA CYS A 4 1.37 2.48 3.97
C CYS A 4 1.05 2.49 2.47
N LEU A 5 0.31 3.51 2.04
CA LEU A 5 -0.06 3.77 0.66
C LEU A 5 0.64 5.04 0.19
N TYR A 6 1.46 4.93 -0.85
CA TYR A 6 2.15 6.07 -1.44
C TYR A 6 1.50 6.38 -2.77
N SER A 7 0.88 7.56 -2.90
CA SER A 7 0.34 7.97 -4.19
C SER A 7 1.48 8.36 -5.14
N SER A 8 1.31 8.01 -6.40
CA SER A 8 2.09 8.46 -7.56
C SER A 8 1.11 8.98 -8.61
N GLU A 9 1.59 9.60 -9.69
CA GLU A 9 0.74 10.29 -10.69
C GLU A 9 -0.42 9.43 -11.22
N SER A 10 -0.26 8.10 -11.31
CA SER A 10 -1.28 7.20 -11.84
C SER A 10 -1.39 5.86 -11.11
N SER A 11 -0.69 5.67 -9.99
CA SER A 11 -0.68 4.41 -9.25
C SER A 11 -0.47 4.64 -7.77
N ILE A 12 -0.86 3.66 -6.95
CA ILE A 12 -0.63 3.67 -5.51
C ILE A 12 0.29 2.51 -5.16
N ARG A 13 1.44 2.83 -4.57
CA ARG A 13 2.41 1.85 -4.09
C ARG A 13 2.02 1.39 -2.68
N LEU A 14 1.97 0.08 -2.48
CA LEU A 14 1.68 -0.55 -1.20
C LEU A 14 2.96 -0.95 -0.48
N ARG A 15 2.99 -0.72 0.84
CA ARG A 15 4.06 -1.22 1.71
C ARG A 15 3.49 -1.70 3.05
N PRO A 16 3.82 -2.92 3.49
CA PRO A 16 3.53 -3.35 4.85
C PRO A 16 4.37 -2.54 5.85
N GLY A 17 3.72 -1.96 6.85
CA GLY A 17 4.34 -1.26 7.98
C GLY A 17 4.44 -2.12 9.25
N SER A 18 3.74 -3.26 9.30
CA SER A 18 3.75 -4.21 10.41
C SER A 18 3.59 -5.65 9.94
N ILE A 19 3.80 -6.61 10.85
CA ILE A 19 3.53 -8.04 10.62
C ILE A 19 2.04 -8.27 10.34
N HIS A 20 1.15 -7.56 11.03
CA HIS A 20 -0.29 -7.66 10.80
C HIS A 20 -0.69 -7.19 9.39
N GLY A 21 -0.08 -6.09 8.92
CA GLY A 21 -0.25 -5.62 7.55
C GLY A 21 0.24 -6.63 6.51
N MET A 22 1.41 -7.23 6.75
CA MET A 22 1.95 -8.25 5.86
C MET A 22 1.05 -9.50 5.79
N LEU A 23 0.62 -10.02 6.95
CA LEU A 23 -0.27 -11.19 7.00
C LEU A 23 -1.60 -10.93 6.31
N TRP A 24 -2.17 -9.74 6.49
CA TRP A 24 -3.41 -9.36 5.83
C TRP A 24 -3.23 -9.28 4.31
N LEU A 25 -2.13 -8.68 3.81
CA LEU A 25 -1.86 -8.64 2.37
C LEU A 25 -1.73 -10.05 1.78
N GLN A 26 -1.11 -10.99 2.49
CA GLN A 26 -0.95 -12.37 1.99
C GLN A 26 -2.27 -13.13 1.79
N THR A 27 -3.38 -12.70 2.39
CA THR A 27 -4.71 -13.30 2.13
C THR A 27 -5.37 -12.76 0.86
N HIS A 28 -4.85 -11.67 0.29
CA HIS A 28 -5.39 -10.98 -0.88
C HIS A 28 -4.53 -11.14 -2.13
N PHE A 29 -3.29 -11.63 -1.99
CA PHE A 29 -2.34 -11.81 -3.07
C PHE A 29 -1.76 -13.23 -3.10
N GLU A 30 -1.60 -13.75 -4.31
CA GLU A 30 -0.94 -15.03 -4.54
C GLU A 30 0.51 -15.03 -4.03
N SER A 31 0.96 -16.20 -3.58
CA SER A 31 2.27 -16.37 -2.92
C SER A 31 3.48 -15.93 -3.76
N GLU A 32 3.36 -15.96 -5.08
CA GLU A 32 4.38 -15.48 -6.01
C GLU A 32 4.69 -13.97 -5.87
N HIS A 33 3.75 -13.19 -5.32
CA HIS A 33 3.88 -11.75 -5.13
C HIS A 33 4.38 -11.36 -3.73
N TRP A 34 4.53 -12.31 -2.80
CA TRP A 34 4.82 -11.98 -1.40
C TRP A 34 6.19 -11.33 -1.20
N SER A 35 7.19 -11.69 -1.99
CA SER A 35 8.50 -11.01 -1.98
C SER A 35 8.36 -9.54 -2.38
N LEU A 36 7.61 -9.26 -3.45
CA LEU A 36 7.33 -7.91 -3.91
C LEU A 36 6.53 -7.10 -2.88
N LEU A 37 5.59 -7.73 -2.17
CA LEU A 37 4.86 -7.10 -1.06
C LEU A 37 5.81 -6.74 0.08
N ALA A 38 6.69 -7.65 0.48
CA ALA A 38 7.66 -7.44 1.56
C ALA A 38 8.65 -6.31 1.23
N ASP A 39 9.11 -6.26 -0.02
CA ASP A 39 9.98 -5.18 -0.53
C ASP A 39 9.20 -3.88 -0.78
N GLY A 40 7.87 -3.92 -0.64
CA GLY A 40 6.96 -2.83 -0.90
C GLY A 40 7.02 -2.36 -2.34
N LEU A 41 7.24 -3.23 -3.32
CA LEU A 41 7.35 -2.90 -4.74
C LEU A 41 6.03 -3.04 -5.51
N VAL A 42 4.97 -3.47 -4.83
CA VAL A 42 3.64 -3.62 -5.44
C VAL A 42 3.00 -2.25 -5.64
N THR A 43 2.57 -2.00 -6.88
CA THR A 43 1.79 -0.83 -7.27
C THR A 43 0.44 -1.26 -7.82
N LEU A 44 -0.62 -0.61 -7.36
CA LEU A 44 -1.99 -0.86 -7.79
C LEU A 44 -2.57 0.35 -8.54
N PRO A 45 -3.54 0.13 -9.43
CA PRO A 45 -4.43 1.18 -9.91
C PRO A 45 -5.15 1.87 -8.73
N PRO A 46 -5.49 3.17 -8.84
CA PRO A 46 -6.17 3.90 -7.76
C PRO A 46 -7.46 3.23 -7.28
N ALA A 47 -8.30 2.74 -8.20
CA ALA A 47 -9.56 2.08 -7.86
C ALA A 47 -9.37 0.81 -7.01
N ASP A 48 -8.37 0.00 -7.35
CA ASP A 48 -8.05 -1.23 -6.60
C ASP A 48 -7.46 -0.90 -5.24
N ALA A 49 -6.62 0.14 -5.16
CA ALA A 49 -6.06 0.62 -3.90
C ALA A 49 -7.13 1.19 -2.96
N ASP A 50 -8.14 1.88 -3.49
CA ASP A 50 -9.27 2.39 -2.71
C ASP A 50 -10.10 1.23 -2.13
N ALA A 51 -10.43 0.23 -2.95
CA ALA A 51 -11.16 -0.96 -2.52
C ALA A 51 -10.39 -1.76 -1.46
N LEU A 52 -9.09 -1.98 -1.70
CA LEU A 52 -8.20 -2.68 -0.78
C LEU A 52 -8.06 -1.94 0.55
N SER A 53 -7.98 -0.61 0.52
CA SER A 53 -7.86 0.19 1.73
C SER A 53 -9.15 0.22 2.55
N ALA A 54 -10.31 0.22 1.89
CA ALA A 54 -11.59 0.11 2.57
C ALA A 54 -11.71 -1.23 3.32
N ASP A 55 -11.32 -2.34 2.68
CA ASP A 55 -11.32 -3.66 3.31
C ASP A 55 -10.32 -3.74 4.48
N ALA A 56 -9.10 -3.25 4.30
CA ALA A 56 -8.10 -3.21 5.36
C ALA A 56 -8.56 -2.41 6.59
N SER A 57 -9.22 -1.28 6.36
CA SER A 57 -9.79 -0.45 7.43
C SER A 57 -10.92 -1.18 8.15
N ALA A 58 -11.79 -1.89 7.41
CA ALA A 58 -12.87 -2.69 7.98
C ALA A 58 -12.33 -3.89 8.79
N ALA A 59 -11.19 -4.45 8.40
CA ALA A 59 -10.46 -5.48 9.15
C ALA A 59 -9.70 -4.92 10.38
N GLY A 60 -9.73 -3.61 10.61
CA GLY A 60 -9.14 -2.95 11.77
C GLY A 60 -7.66 -2.59 11.64
N LEU A 61 -7.08 -2.64 10.42
CA LEU A 61 -5.70 -2.23 10.18
C LEU A 61 -5.54 -0.71 10.20
N GLN A 62 -4.41 -0.24 10.72
CA GLN A 62 -4.05 1.18 10.69
C GLN A 62 -3.39 1.56 9.36
N LEU A 63 -4.03 2.44 8.59
CA LEU A 63 -3.52 2.91 7.30
C LEU A 63 -2.80 4.26 7.40
N THR A 64 -1.76 4.45 6.59
CA THR A 64 -1.17 5.76 6.31
C THR A 64 -1.17 6.03 4.82
N TYR A 65 -1.69 7.19 4.43
CA TYR A 65 -1.57 7.70 3.07
C TYR A 65 -0.48 8.77 3.03
N LEU A 66 0.47 8.59 2.14
CA LEU A 66 1.55 9.54 1.89
C LEU A 66 1.41 10.04 0.45
N PRO A 67 1.25 11.36 0.25
CA PRO A 67 1.20 11.91 -1.09
C PRO A 67 2.56 11.72 -1.77
N ALA A 68 2.55 11.62 -3.10
CA ALA A 68 3.75 11.78 -3.90
C ALA A 68 4.53 13.02 -3.41
N LEU A 69 5.81 12.86 -3.10
CA LEU A 69 6.68 14.00 -2.87
C LEU A 69 6.83 14.72 -4.21
N SER A 70 6.05 15.77 -4.42
CA SER A 70 6.35 16.74 -5.47
C SER A 70 7.73 17.31 -5.16
N PRO A 71 8.69 17.35 -6.09
CA PRO A 71 9.95 18.04 -5.86
C PRO A 71 9.66 19.54 -5.72
N SER A 72 9.40 20.00 -4.50
CA SER A 72 9.40 21.41 -4.16
C SER A 72 10.85 21.88 -4.12
N GLY A 73 11.33 22.44 -5.23
CA GLY A 73 12.64 23.10 -5.25
C GLY A 73 13.33 23.19 -6.60
N GLN A 74 12.75 23.92 -7.55
CA GLN A 74 13.55 24.70 -8.50
C GLN A 74 13.13 26.17 -8.35
N ILE A 75 13.93 26.92 -7.61
CA ILE A 75 14.05 28.39 -7.70
C ILE A 75 15.44 28.70 -8.21
#